data_AF-A0A972CYI5-F1
#
_entry.id   AF-A0A972CYI5-F1
#
_cell.length_a   1.000
_cell.length_b   1.000
_cell.length_c   1.000
_cell.angle_alpha   90.00
_cell.angle_beta   90.00
_cell.angle_gamma   90.00
#
_symmetry.space_group_name_H-M   'P 1'
#
loop_
_entity.id
_entity.type
_entity.pdbx_description
1 polymer ?
#
loop_
_entity_poly.entity_id
_entity_poly.type
_entity_poly.pdbx_seq_one_letter_code
_entity_poly.pdbx_strand_id
1 'polypeptide(L)'
;MAAETKRVLASLSKGLLNEVNLMVPVDCKSTADSVVETMKIYINERRKLEIIEKMKEGYEVMSQINLDFAELGLEQDVVDLVYYEASLKRRGML
;
A
#
# COMPACT_ATOMS: atom_id res chain seq x y z
N MET A 1 11.83 27.07 2.54
CA MET A 1 10.57 27.83 2.42
C MET A 1 9.71 27.46 3.62
N ALA A 2 9.25 28.44 4.40
CA ALA A 2 8.42 28.16 5.58
C ALA A 2 7.10 27.52 5.16
N ALA A 3 6.66 26.46 5.86
CA ALA A 3 5.38 25.82 5.59
C ALA A 3 4.25 26.82 5.88
N GLU A 4 3.38 27.05 4.90
CA GLU A 4 2.21 27.92 5.05
C GLU A 4 1.23 27.26 6.03
N THR A 5 0.93 27.94 7.14
CA THR A 5 0.01 27.44 8.16
C THR A 5 -1.35 28.13 8.03
N LYS A 6 -2.42 27.34 8.01
CA LYS A 6 -3.81 27.84 8.02
C LYS A 6 -4.49 27.41 9.30
N ARG A 7 -5.16 28.36 9.98
CA ARG A 7 -5.92 28.07 11.20
C ARG A 7 -7.30 27.55 10.85
N VAL A 8 -7.71 26.48 11.52
CA VAL A 8 -9.06 25.91 11.41
C VAL A 8 -9.70 25.95 12.80
N LEU A 9 -10.92 26.48 12.89
CA LEU A 9 -11.70 26.49 14.12
C LEU A 9 -12.79 25.41 13.99
N ALA A 10 -12.74 24.42 14.89
CA ALA A 10 -13.66 23.29 14.89
C ALA A 10 -14.13 23.00 16.32
N SER A 11 -15.38 22.53 16.45
CA SER A 11 -15.96 22.15 17.73
C SER A 11 -16.04 20.63 17.83
N LEU A 12 -15.64 20.09 18.98
CA LEU A 12 -15.73 18.66 19.31
C LEU A 12 -16.78 18.46 20.40
N SER A 13 -17.39 17.28 20.43
CA SER A 13 -18.24 16.90 21.56
C SER A 13 -17.40 16.78 22.83
N LYS A 14 -18.00 17.01 24.00
CA LYS A 14 -17.28 16.88 25.29
C LYS A 14 -16.68 15.48 25.48
N GLY A 15 -17.39 14.44 25.06
CA GLY A 15 -16.90 13.06 25.15
C GLY A 15 -15.66 12.83 24.30
N LEU A 16 -15.69 13.25 23.04
CA LEU A 16 -14.56 13.11 22.12
C LEU A 16 -13.36 13.94 22.56
N LEU A 17 -13.59 15.15 23.09
CA LEU A 17 -12.52 15.98 23.64
C LEU A 17 -11.84 15.31 24.85
N ASN A 18 -12.62 14.64 25.72
CA ASN A 18 -12.08 13.89 26.84
C ASN A 18 -11.25 12.69 26.38
N GLU A 19 -11.73 11.93 25.40
CA GLU A 19 -10.97 10.81 24.82
C GLU A 19 -9.65 11.28 24.21
N VAL A 20 -9.68 12.37 23.42
CA VAL A 20 -8.48 12.98 22.86
C VAL A 20 -7.51 13.40 23.98
N ASN A 21 -8.00 14.10 25.01
CA ASN A 21 -7.17 14.54 26.14
C ASN A 21 -6.54 13.36 26.91
N LEU A 22 -7.21 12.20 27.00
CA LEU A 22 -6.65 10.99 27.61
C LEU A 22 -5.55 10.35 26.76
N MET A 23 -5.59 10.55 25.44
CA MET A 23 -4.59 10.05 24.49
C MET A 23 -3.38 10.99 24.33
N VAL A 24 -3.46 12.22 24.85
CA VAL A 24 -2.36 13.19 24.79
C VAL A 24 -1.19 12.67 25.64
N PRO A 25 0.00 12.44 25.05
CA PRO A 25 1.20 12.09 25.82
C PRO A 25 1.56 13.23 26.79
N VAL A 26 2.13 12.88 27.95
CA VAL A 26 2.56 13.87 28.96
C VAL A 26 3.53 14.91 28.39
N ASP A 27 4.26 14.55 27.33
CA ASP A 27 5.25 15.40 26.65
C ASP A 27 4.66 16.30 25.55
N CYS A 28 3.34 16.29 25.34
CA CYS A 28 2.71 17.08 24.28
C CYS A 28 2.47 18.53 24.71
N LYS A 29 2.83 19.49 23.84
CA LYS A 29 2.77 20.93 24.14
C LYS A 29 1.33 21.47 24.24
N SER A 30 0.36 20.89 23.52
CA SER A 30 -1.05 21.24 23.61
C SER A 30 -1.98 20.16 23.02
N THR A 31 -3.25 20.11 23.46
CA THR A 31 -4.29 19.26 22.85
C THR A 31 -4.44 19.53 21.34
N ALA A 32 -4.28 20.79 20.91
CA ALA A 32 -4.36 21.15 19.50
C ALA A 32 -3.23 20.51 18.68
N ASP A 33 -2.02 20.47 19.22
CA ASP A 33 -0.87 19.82 18.56
C ASP A 33 -1.10 18.31 18.42
N SER A 34 -1.68 17.67 19.43
CA SER A 34 -2.03 16.24 19.40
C SER A 34 -3.12 15.94 18.34
N VAL A 35 -4.14 16.80 18.23
CA VAL A 35 -5.17 16.68 17.18
C VAL A 35 -4.55 16.84 15.79
N VAL A 36 -3.65 17.81 15.60
CA VAL A 36 -2.96 18.01 14.33
C VAL A 36 -2.12 16.79 13.97
N GLU A 37 -1.39 16.21 14.93
CA GLU A 37 -0.57 15.02 14.69
C GLU A 37 -1.43 13.79 14.34
N THR A 38 -2.52 13.59 15.07
CA THR A 38 -3.49 12.52 14.78
C THR A 38 -4.09 12.68 13.37
N MET A 39 -4.41 13.91 12.98
CA MET A 39 -4.92 14.20 11.63
C MET A 39 -3.90 13.90 10.53
N LYS A 40 -2.60 14.18 10.76
CA LYS A 40 -1.55 13.79 9.80
C LYS A 40 -1.52 12.28 9.60
N ILE A 41 -1.56 11.52 10.69
CA ILE A 41 -1.58 10.04 10.65
C ILE A 41 -2.82 9.57 9.91
N TYR A 42 -4.01 10.08 10.25
CA TYR A 42 -5.26 9.73 9.59
C TYR A 42 -5.22 9.98 8.08
N ILE A 43 -4.75 11.17 7.65
CA ILE A 43 -4.62 11.50 6.23
C ILE A 43 -3.64 10.55 5.54
N ASN A 44 -2.54 10.19 6.19
CA ASN A 44 -1.57 9.26 5.63
C ASN A 44 -2.15 7.86 5.45
N GLU A 45 -2.90 7.35 6.44
CA GLU A 45 -3.59 6.06 6.32
C GLU A 45 -4.67 6.07 5.24
N ARG A 46 -5.44 7.15 5.12
CA ARG A 46 -6.40 7.33 4.03
C ARG A 46 -5.73 7.27 2.65
N ARG A 47 -4.59 7.95 2.48
CA ARG A 47 -3.81 7.90 1.23
C ARG A 47 -3.29 6.50 0.93
N LYS A 48 -2.84 5.74 1.93
CA LYS A 48 -2.41 4.34 1.73
C LYS A 48 -3.58 3.49 1.21
N LEU A 49 -4.76 3.61 1.81
CA LEU A 49 -5.95 2.89 1.37
C LEU A 49 -6.34 3.25 -0.06
N GLU A 50 -6.28 4.53 -0.43
CA GLU A 50 -6.54 4.99 -1.80
C GLU A 50 -5.56 4.39 -2.81
N ILE A 51 -4.27 4.27 -2.46
CA ILE A 51 -3.27 3.62 -3.31
C ILE A 51 -3.59 2.13 -3.47
N ILE A 52 -3.89 1.43 -2.38
CA ILE A 52 -4.23 0.00 -2.40
C ILE A 52 -5.44 -0.25 -3.31
N GLU A 53 -6.47 0.59 -3.22
CA GLU A 53 -7.68 0.40 -4.03
C GLU A 53 -7.41 0.65 -5.52
N LYS A 54 -6.66 1.69 -5.85
CA LYS A 54 -6.20 1.92 -7.23
C LYS A 54 -5.34 0.79 -7.77
N MET A 55 -4.51 0.17 -6.92
CA MET A 55 -3.72 -0.98 -7.33
C MET A 55 -4.61 -2.18 -7.65
N LYS A 56 -5.62 -2.48 -6.82
CA LYS A 56 -6.57 -3.57 -7.09
C LYS A 56 -7.31 -3.34 -8.39
N GLU A 57 -7.86 -2.14 -8.59
CA GLU A 57 -8.55 -1.77 -9.82
C GLU A 57 -7.63 -1.95 -11.04
N GLY A 58 -6.38 -1.48 -10.95
CA GLY A 58 -5.40 -1.70 -12.01
C GLY A 58 -5.13 -3.18 -12.31
N TYR A 59 -5.01 -4.02 -11.27
CA TYR A 59 -4.84 -5.47 -11.45
C TYR A 59 -6.07 -6.15 -12.05
N GLU A 60 -7.28 -5.72 -11.68
CA GLU A 60 -8.52 -6.24 -12.26
C GLU A 60 -8.63 -5.87 -13.74
N VAL A 61 -8.37 -4.61 -14.09
CA VAL A 61 -8.40 -4.14 -15.49
C VAL A 61 -7.35 -4.84 -16.35
N MET A 62 -6.17 -5.13 -15.79
CA MET A 62 -5.09 -5.83 -16.49
C MET A 62 -5.18 -7.36 -16.39
N SER A 63 -6.19 -7.91 -15.71
CA SER A 63 -6.25 -9.33 -15.35
C SER A 63 -6.09 -10.27 -16.55
N GLN A 64 -6.80 -9.99 -17.65
CA GLN A 64 -6.73 -10.81 -18.86
C GLN A 64 -5.34 -10.77 -19.50
N ILE A 65 -4.74 -9.60 -19.68
CA ILE A 65 -3.41 -9.46 -20.29
C ILE A 65 -2.35 -10.13 -19.41
N ASN A 66 -2.45 -9.98 -18.09
CA ASN A 66 -1.54 -10.63 -17.14
C ASN A 66 -1.68 -12.15 -17.19
N LEU A 67 -2.89 -12.68 -17.35
CA LEU A 67 -3.14 -14.10 -17.52
C LEU A 67 -2.51 -14.60 -18.83
N ASP A 68 -2.79 -13.92 -19.95
CA ASP A 68 -2.27 -14.30 -21.27
C ASP A 68 -0.72 -14.35 -21.26
N PHE A 69 -0.06 -13.36 -20.64
CA PHE A 69 1.40 -13.36 -20.52
C PHE A 69 1.94 -14.46 -19.60
N ALA A 70 1.22 -14.78 -18.51
CA ALA A 70 1.61 -15.87 -17.63
C ALA A 70 1.52 -17.23 -18.34
N GLU A 71 0.46 -17.44 -19.13
CA GLU A 71 0.28 -18.65 -19.93
C GLU A 71 1.37 -18.77 -21.01
N LEU A 72 1.64 -17.71 -21.76
CA LEU A 72 2.71 -17.69 -22.77
C LEU A 72 4.10 -17.96 -22.17
N GLY A 73 4.39 -17.37 -21.01
CA GLY A 73 5.64 -17.63 -20.29
C GLY A 73 5.77 -19.09 -19.87
N LEU A 74 4.70 -19.67 -19.31
CA LEU A 74 4.68 -21.06 -18.89
C LEU A 74 4.86 -22.03 -20.07
N GLU A 75 4.22 -21.75 -21.21
CA GLU A 75 4.39 -22.54 -22.43
C GLU A 75 5.85 -22.56 -22.87
N GLN A 76 6.51 -21.40 -22.86
CA GLN A 76 7.93 -21.30 -23.22
C GLN A 76 8.83 -22.02 -22.22
N ASP A 77 8.56 -21.89 -20.92
CA ASP A 77 9.31 -22.59 -19.86
C ASP A 77 9.24 -24.12 -20.04
N VAL A 78 8.06 -24.65 -20.42
CA VAL A 78 7.88 -26.08 -20.71
C VAL A 78 8.70 -26.50 -21.92
N VAL A 79 8.70 -25.70 -22.99
CA VAL A 79 9.51 -25.97 -24.18
C VAL A 79 10.99 -26.00 -23.83
N ASP A 80 11.47 -25.00 -23.10
CA ASP A 80 12.87 -24.88 -22.69
C ASP A 80 13.30 -26.06 -21.81
N LEU A 81 12.43 -26.50 -20.89
CA LEU A 81 12.65 -27.69 -20.07
C LEU A 81 12.80 -28.95 -20.91
N VAL A 82 11.91 -29.18 -21.88
CA VAL A 82 11.98 -30.34 -22.78
C VAL A 82 13.28 -30.35 -23.58
N TYR A 83 13.68 -29.18 -24.11
CA TYR A 83 14.95 -29.04 -24.81
C TYR A 83 16.16 -29.32 -23.92
N TYR A 84 16.13 -28.80 -22.69
CA TYR A 84 17.17 -29.02 -21.69
C TYR A 84 17.32 -30.52 -21.37
N GLU A 85 16.22 -31.20 -21.04
CA GLU A 85 16.23 -32.64 -20.75
C GLU A 85 16.71 -33.48 -21.93
N ALA A 86 16.27 -33.16 -23.16
CA ALA A 86 16.74 -33.83 -24.36
C ALA A 86 18.25 -33.63 -24.55
N SER A 87 18.77 -32.44 -24.23
CA SER A 87 20.20 -32.14 -24.32
C SER A 87 21.03 -32.92 -23.30
N LEU A 88 20.52 -33.08 -22.08
CA LEU A 88 21.17 -33.86 -21.03
C LEU A 88 21.21 -35.36 -21.36
N LYS A 89 20.10 -35.91 -21.85
CA LYS A 89 20.02 -37.29 -22.35
C LYS A 89 21.03 -37.55 -23.46
N ARG A 90 21.14 -36.64 -24.44
CA ARG A 90 22.16 -36.74 -25.51
C ARG A 90 23.59 -36.75 -24.99
N ARG A 91 23.85 -36.13 -23.85
CA ARG A 91 25.18 -36.06 -23.22
C ARG A 91 25.41 -37.20 -22.21
N GLY A 92 24.46 -38.12 -22.03
CA GLY A 92 24.55 -39.21 -21.06
C GLY A 92 24.53 -38.75 -19.59
N MET A 93 23.99 -37.56 -19.32
CA MET A 93 23.86 -37.00 -17.97
C MET A 93 22.52 -37.32 -17.30
N LEU A 94 21.59 -37.92 -18.05
CA LEU A 94 20.28 -38.42 -17.62
C LEU A 94 20.04 -39.81 -18.23
#